data_AF-A0A7Y4ZJU3-F1
#
_entry.id   AF-A0A7Y4ZJU3-F1
#
_cell.length_a   1.000
_cell.length_b   1.000
_cell.length_c   1.000
_cell.angle_alpha   90.00
_cell.angle_beta   90.00
_cell.angle_gamma   90.00
#
_symmetry.space_group_name_H-M   'P 1'
#
loop_
_entity.id
_entity.type
_entity.pdbx_description
1 polymer ?
#
loop_
_entity_poly.entity_id
_entity_poly.type
_entity_poly.pdbx_seq_one_letter_code
_entity_poly.pdbx_strand_id
1 'polypeptide(L)'
;MRSFRLSLLLVVLLGCGSPRDDAPDASSDHDATTGRGPELEAGATPVGDGASSSDGGVATCGGAICRDGATCVRGACEQTCTGASVPGDYATLQSAVSALAPTGGTICLAPGDYAEYVRVPLTVAPMHIVGVSAAKTSIQHLELATHGSLRGVTVRQGAVLRLASPADYPGTSLEIVGCRFTYDNAVDTYGNRADVPALLFAREYPRNAATAAAKAPVAIRGTRIDSETTGGGIFLDGPSALDLALDGVDLSARYGTALAIAPYGTPYAPSALVSVALTSSFIHDSAQGLASSAAGPLALQVRNNTFLRVSGTALRVATPQSPVEYFSNLFVENGTAVDMARANVAGAREPENLQAPDVLGHGHDLYFGNTTNFAGAAVLDAADLKVDPLLGAATEGPPPLRPGSPARGAGETRGAPAQDYWARARVGRNDIGAMQDP
;
A
#
# COMPACT_ATOMS: atom_id res chain seq x y z
N MET A 1 44.61 7.32 -40.05
CA MET A 1 44.63 5.84 -39.97
C MET A 1 45.01 5.43 -38.56
N ARG A 2 44.03 5.11 -37.71
CA ARG A 2 44.25 4.47 -36.40
C ARG A 2 43.23 3.34 -36.28
N SER A 3 43.76 2.13 -36.18
CA SER A 3 43.03 0.86 -36.19
C SER A 3 42.46 0.57 -34.81
N PHE A 4 41.14 0.42 -34.72
CA PHE A 4 40.46 -0.09 -33.52
C PHE A 4 40.32 -1.60 -33.67
N ARG A 5 41.05 -2.37 -32.85
CA ARG A 5 40.90 -3.82 -32.72
C ARG A 5 39.82 -4.10 -31.68
N LEU A 6 38.66 -4.55 -32.14
CA LEU A 6 37.60 -5.10 -31.31
C LEU A 6 37.94 -6.58 -31.03
N SER A 7 38.31 -6.90 -29.79
CA SER A 7 38.51 -8.29 -29.37
C SER A 7 37.17 -8.85 -28.91
N LEU A 8 36.62 -9.75 -29.71
CA LEU A 8 35.40 -10.50 -29.42
C LEU A 8 35.75 -11.63 -28.44
N LEU A 9 35.29 -11.53 -27.19
CA LEU A 9 35.40 -12.60 -26.20
C LEU A 9 34.22 -13.55 -26.37
N LEU A 10 34.48 -14.73 -26.95
CA LEU A 10 33.56 -15.84 -27.07
C LEU A 10 33.51 -16.59 -25.73
N VAL A 11 32.41 -16.52 -25.00
CA VAL A 11 32.17 -17.37 -23.83
C VAL A 11 31.46 -18.64 -24.28
N VAL A 12 32.18 -19.77 -24.19
CA VAL A 12 31.68 -21.12 -24.40
C VAL A 12 31.09 -21.60 -23.06
N LEU A 13 29.79 -21.90 -23.03
CA LEU A 13 29.15 -22.63 -21.94
C LEU A 13 28.96 -24.09 -22.37
N LEU A 14 29.66 -25.00 -21.70
CA LEU A 14 29.56 -26.45 -21.88
C LEU A 14 29.41 -27.15 -20.52
N GLY A 15 28.35 -27.96 -20.40
CA GLY A 15 28.19 -29.11 -19.50
C GLY A 15 27.79 -28.79 -18.05
N CYS A 16 27.01 -29.57 -17.30
CA CYS A 16 26.32 -30.87 -17.43
C CYS A 16 25.10 -30.79 -16.47
N GLY A 17 23.92 -31.37 -16.69
CA GLY A 17 23.64 -32.77 -16.95
C GLY A 17 23.59 -33.58 -15.64
N SER A 18 22.39 -33.77 -15.07
CA SER A 18 21.99 -35.00 -14.34
C SER A 18 20.47 -35.03 -14.09
N PRO A 19 19.76 -36.11 -14.46
CA PRO A 19 18.36 -36.34 -14.14
C PRO A 19 18.23 -37.02 -12.77
N ARG A 20 17.10 -36.82 -12.09
CA ARG A 20 16.65 -37.67 -10.98
C ARG A 20 15.19 -38.06 -11.23
N ASP A 21 15.02 -39.31 -11.65
CA ASP A 21 13.77 -40.06 -11.65
C ASP A 21 13.60 -40.80 -10.31
N ASP A 22 12.33 -41.06 -9.99
CA ASP A 22 11.76 -42.06 -9.07
C ASP A 22 11.96 -41.86 -7.54
N ALA A 23 10.97 -42.01 -6.65
CA ALA A 23 9.80 -42.89 -6.62
C ALA A 23 8.72 -42.42 -5.58
N PRO A 24 7.50 -43.02 -5.56
CA PRO A 24 6.32 -42.60 -4.78
C PRO A 24 6.12 -43.42 -3.47
N ASP A 25 5.14 -43.00 -2.67
CA ASP A 25 4.25 -43.76 -1.74
C ASP A 25 4.03 -43.08 -0.39
N ALA A 26 2.77 -42.77 -0.10
CA ALA A 26 1.98 -43.43 0.95
C ALA A 26 0.68 -42.63 1.21
N SER A 27 -0.43 -43.15 0.69
CA SER A 27 -1.77 -42.83 1.14
C SER A 27 -2.02 -43.48 2.50
N SER A 28 -2.65 -42.76 3.43
CA SER A 28 -3.29 -43.36 4.59
C SER A 28 -4.76 -42.96 4.63
N ASP A 29 -5.59 -43.97 4.49
CA ASP A 29 -7.03 -43.99 4.62
C ASP A 29 -7.49 -43.50 6.00
N HIS A 30 -8.51 -42.64 6.02
CA HIS A 30 -9.41 -42.52 7.15
C HIS A 30 -10.86 -42.59 6.68
N ASP A 31 -11.35 -43.83 6.68
CA ASP A 31 -12.76 -44.21 6.69
C ASP A 31 -13.26 -44.13 8.14
N ALA A 32 -14.32 -43.34 8.35
CA ALA A 32 -15.16 -43.42 9.54
C ALA A 32 -16.60 -43.05 9.15
N THR A 33 -17.33 -44.09 8.74
CA THR A 33 -18.78 -44.10 8.54
C THR A 33 -19.50 -44.40 9.86
N THR A 34 -20.42 -43.52 10.28
CA THR A 34 -21.70 -43.79 10.99
C THR A 34 -22.44 -42.44 11.04
N GLY A 35 -23.73 -42.25 10.81
CA GLY A 35 -24.90 -43.09 10.69
C GLY A 35 -26.12 -42.14 10.61
N ARG A 36 -27.23 -42.66 10.08
CA ARG A 36 -28.44 -41.96 9.60
C ARG A 36 -29.26 -41.23 10.68
N GLY A 37 -30.02 -40.23 10.22
CA GLY A 37 -31.34 -39.88 10.74
C GLY A 37 -31.97 -38.68 10.02
N PRO A 38 -33.13 -38.81 9.34
CA PRO A 38 -33.89 -37.69 8.80
C PRO A 38 -35.01 -37.32 9.78
N GLU A 39 -35.17 -36.03 10.11
CA GLU A 39 -36.40 -35.54 10.72
C GLU A 39 -36.74 -34.14 10.19
N LEU A 40 -38.03 -34.00 9.88
CA LEU A 40 -38.69 -32.94 9.14
C LEU A 40 -39.37 -31.97 10.13
N GLU A 41 -39.48 -30.71 9.68
CA GLU A 41 -40.44 -29.68 10.10
C GLU A 41 -40.28 -28.98 11.47
N ALA A 42 -40.06 -27.65 11.44
CA ALA A 42 -41.12 -26.65 11.70
C ALA A 42 -40.58 -25.23 11.46
N GLY A 43 -41.40 -24.39 10.85
CA GLY A 43 -41.05 -23.05 10.40
C GLY A 43 -40.72 -22.05 11.51
N ALA A 44 -39.74 -21.19 11.22
CA ALA A 44 -39.53 -19.92 11.89
C ALA A 44 -39.64 -18.80 10.85
N THR A 45 -40.55 -17.86 11.11
CA THR A 45 -40.67 -16.57 10.43
C THR A 45 -39.36 -15.78 10.46
N PRO A 46 -39.01 -14.99 9.45
CA PRO A 46 -37.81 -14.15 9.50
C PRO A 46 -37.97 -13.09 10.59
N VAL A 47 -37.15 -13.22 11.63
CA VAL A 47 -36.93 -12.17 12.64
C VAL A 47 -36.23 -11.03 11.91
N GLY A 48 -36.81 -9.82 11.99
CA GLY A 48 -36.29 -8.65 11.31
C GLY A 48 -34.91 -8.22 11.85
N ASP A 49 -33.99 -7.95 10.93
CA ASP A 49 -32.64 -7.41 11.18
C ASP A 49 -32.69 -5.91 11.57
N GLY A 50 -33.52 -5.57 12.56
CA GLY A 50 -33.65 -4.23 13.11
C GLY A 50 -32.75 -4.02 14.32
N ALA A 51 -31.44 -4.25 14.19
CA ALA A 51 -30.49 -3.92 15.26
C ALA A 51 -29.93 -2.50 15.04
N SER A 52 -30.74 -1.49 15.38
CA SER A 52 -30.21 -0.15 15.69
C SER A 52 -29.61 -0.18 17.09
N SER A 53 -28.38 -0.65 17.22
CA SER A 53 -27.57 -0.41 18.42
C SER A 53 -27.19 1.07 18.44
N SER A 54 -27.70 1.80 19.43
CA SER A 54 -27.43 3.23 19.67
C SER A 54 -26.07 3.51 20.30
N ASP A 55 -25.27 2.48 20.55
CA ASP A 55 -23.87 2.65 20.89
C ASP A 55 -23.13 2.81 19.57
N GLY A 56 -22.55 3.99 19.33
CA GLY A 56 -21.92 4.42 18.07
C GLY A 56 -20.71 3.62 17.59
N GLY A 57 -20.67 2.30 17.86
CA GLY A 57 -19.80 1.35 17.22
C GLY A 57 -20.03 1.41 15.71
N VAL A 58 -18.97 1.76 14.98
CA VAL A 58 -19.00 1.80 13.53
C VAL A 58 -19.28 0.38 13.04
N ALA A 59 -20.48 0.15 12.52
CA ALA A 59 -20.85 -1.15 11.96
C ALA A 59 -19.88 -1.49 10.82
N THR A 60 -19.08 -2.53 11.00
CA THR A 60 -18.22 -3.07 9.95
C THR A 60 -19.10 -3.67 8.86
N CYS A 61 -18.82 -3.32 7.61
CA CYS A 61 -19.42 -3.91 6.44
C CYS A 61 -18.62 -5.13 5.98
N GLY A 62 -18.99 -6.31 6.47
CA GLY A 62 -18.33 -7.57 6.11
C GLY A 62 -16.83 -7.55 6.39
N GLY A 63 -16.42 -7.01 7.55
CA GLY A 63 -15.01 -6.85 7.91
C GLY A 63 -14.36 -5.58 7.39
N ALA A 64 -14.98 -4.83 6.47
CA ALA A 64 -14.50 -3.52 6.01
C ALA A 64 -15.23 -2.35 6.69
N ILE A 65 -14.73 -1.11 6.60
CA ILE A 65 -15.53 0.09 6.91
C ILE A 65 -15.63 0.99 5.69
N CYS A 66 -16.86 1.44 5.45
CA CYS A 66 -17.18 2.20 4.25
C CYS A 66 -16.72 3.64 4.43
N ARG A 67 -15.82 4.07 3.55
CA ARG A 67 -15.22 5.41 3.56
C ARG A 67 -15.74 6.27 2.41
N ASP A 68 -15.65 7.59 2.61
CA ASP A 68 -15.85 8.63 1.59
C ASP A 68 -17.13 8.49 0.75
N GLY A 69 -18.26 8.27 1.43
CA GLY A 69 -19.58 8.19 0.80
C GLY A 69 -20.02 6.78 0.40
N ALA A 70 -19.19 5.75 0.60
CA ALA A 70 -19.62 4.37 0.45
C ALA A 70 -20.70 4.00 1.48
N THR A 71 -21.62 3.15 1.07
CA THR A 71 -22.69 2.60 1.92
C THR A 71 -22.48 1.10 2.10
N CYS A 72 -22.80 0.59 3.29
CA CYS A 72 -22.71 -0.84 3.52
C CYS A 72 -23.92 -1.56 2.90
N VAL A 73 -23.68 -2.36 1.87
CA VAL A 73 -24.72 -3.15 1.19
C VAL A 73 -24.28 -4.61 1.19
N ARG A 74 -24.99 -5.44 1.96
CA ARG A 74 -24.75 -6.89 2.08
C ARG A 74 -23.27 -7.24 2.40
N GLY A 75 -22.66 -6.50 3.31
CA GLY A 75 -21.28 -6.75 3.73
C GLY A 75 -20.20 -6.25 2.75
N ALA A 76 -20.56 -5.46 1.73
CA ALA A 76 -19.60 -4.76 0.88
C ALA A 76 -19.81 -3.25 0.93
N CYS A 77 -18.73 -2.49 0.90
CA CYS A 77 -18.79 -1.04 0.81
C CYS A 77 -19.03 -0.60 -0.62
N GLU A 78 -20.29 -0.26 -0.92
CA GLU A 78 -20.74 0.13 -2.25
C GLU A 78 -20.72 1.64 -2.45
N GLN A 79 -20.17 2.06 -3.58
CA GLN A 79 -20.15 3.44 -4.02
C GLN A 79 -21.37 3.72 -4.91
N THR A 80 -22.06 4.83 -4.65
CA THR A 80 -23.02 5.37 -5.61
C THR A 80 -22.28 6.14 -6.70
N CYS A 81 -22.69 5.99 -7.95
CA CYS A 81 -22.07 6.70 -9.06
C CYS A 81 -23.11 7.32 -9.99
N THR A 82 -22.83 8.55 -10.43
CA THR A 82 -23.58 9.26 -11.47
C THR A 82 -22.59 9.76 -12.52
N GLY A 83 -22.82 9.40 -13.78
CA GLY A 83 -21.90 9.67 -14.87
C GLY A 83 -22.14 8.75 -16.05
N ALA A 84 -21.15 8.65 -16.94
CA ALA A 84 -21.16 7.71 -18.05
C ALA A 84 -21.07 6.27 -17.55
N SER A 85 -22.00 5.43 -17.95
CA SER A 85 -22.11 4.04 -17.52
C SER A 85 -21.32 3.07 -18.42
N VAL A 86 -20.66 2.09 -17.80
CA VAL A 86 -20.01 0.96 -18.48
C VAL A 86 -20.38 -0.35 -17.77
N PRO A 87 -21.05 -1.31 -18.44
CA PRO A 87 -21.69 -1.16 -19.75
C PRO A 87 -22.91 -0.22 -19.67
N GLY A 88 -23.30 0.36 -20.80
CA GLY A 88 -24.46 1.25 -20.92
C GLY A 88 -24.22 2.28 -22.01
N ASP A 89 -23.76 3.47 -21.61
CA ASP A 89 -23.38 4.55 -22.53
C ASP A 89 -22.20 4.15 -23.42
N TYR A 90 -21.31 3.31 -22.87
CA TYR A 90 -20.15 2.76 -23.57
C TYR A 90 -20.08 1.24 -23.39
N ALA A 91 -19.59 0.54 -24.42
CA ALA A 91 -19.48 -0.91 -24.39
C ALA A 91 -18.27 -1.40 -23.58
N THR A 92 -17.19 -0.61 -23.52
CA THR A 92 -15.92 -0.96 -22.86
C THR A 92 -15.40 0.23 -22.05
N LEU A 93 -14.59 -0.04 -21.04
CA LEU A 93 -14.00 1.02 -20.21
C LEU A 93 -13.04 1.88 -21.04
N GLN A 94 -12.19 1.28 -21.87
CA GLN A 94 -11.26 2.05 -22.72
C GLN A 94 -12.00 2.98 -23.70
N SER A 95 -13.19 2.58 -24.19
CA SER A 95 -14.00 3.46 -25.05
C SER A 95 -14.56 4.67 -24.29
N ALA A 96 -15.01 4.48 -23.05
CA ALA A 96 -15.46 5.58 -22.18
C ALA A 96 -14.31 6.55 -21.86
N VAL A 97 -13.13 6.02 -21.51
CA VAL A 97 -11.91 6.81 -21.26
C VAL A 97 -11.54 7.63 -22.49
N SER A 98 -11.52 7.02 -23.68
CA SER A 98 -11.17 7.72 -24.93
C SER A 98 -12.15 8.84 -25.25
N ALA A 99 -13.44 8.62 -25.02
CA ALA A 99 -14.49 9.59 -25.29
C ALA A 99 -14.48 10.76 -24.30
N LEU A 100 -14.21 10.50 -23.02
CA LEU A 100 -14.21 11.52 -21.97
C LEU A 100 -12.86 12.19 -21.75
N ALA A 101 -11.76 11.65 -22.28
CA ALA A 101 -10.43 12.24 -22.12
C ALA A 101 -10.35 13.75 -22.45
N PRO A 102 -10.99 14.27 -23.51
CA PRO A 102 -10.95 15.71 -23.81
C PRO A 102 -11.68 16.59 -22.79
N THR A 103 -12.74 16.08 -22.16
CA THR A 103 -13.66 16.86 -21.32
C THR A 103 -13.61 16.53 -19.84
N GLY A 104 -12.96 15.42 -19.47
CA GLY A 104 -13.08 14.83 -18.15
C GLY A 104 -14.47 14.25 -17.90
N GLY A 105 -14.75 13.96 -16.63
CA GLY A 105 -16.04 13.45 -16.17
C GLY A 105 -15.93 12.18 -15.32
N THR A 106 -17.08 11.59 -15.02
CA THR A 106 -17.18 10.38 -14.20
C THR A 106 -17.61 9.19 -15.04
N ILE A 107 -16.87 8.08 -14.91
CA ILE A 107 -17.18 6.77 -15.47
C ILE A 107 -17.65 5.87 -14.33
N CYS A 108 -18.89 5.40 -14.42
CA CYS A 108 -19.54 4.49 -13.50
C CYS A 108 -19.45 3.06 -14.04
N LEU A 109 -18.70 2.21 -13.35
CA LEU A 109 -18.60 0.80 -13.68
C LEU A 109 -19.66 0.02 -12.93
N ALA A 110 -20.45 -0.77 -13.68
CA ALA A 110 -21.32 -1.78 -13.10
C ALA A 110 -20.50 -2.90 -12.40
N PRO A 111 -21.15 -3.79 -11.65
CA PRO A 111 -20.52 -5.03 -11.20
C PRO A 111 -20.03 -5.84 -12.41
N GLY A 112 -18.79 -6.31 -12.39
CA GLY A 112 -18.20 -7.05 -13.49
C GLY A 112 -16.68 -7.13 -13.43
N ASP A 113 -16.14 -8.05 -14.22
CA ASP A 113 -14.71 -8.21 -14.48
C ASP A 113 -14.37 -7.63 -15.85
N TYR A 114 -13.64 -6.53 -15.87
CA TYR A 114 -13.21 -5.80 -17.06
C TYR A 114 -11.82 -6.28 -17.47
N ALA A 115 -11.78 -7.31 -18.31
CA ALA A 115 -10.55 -7.89 -18.88
C ALA A 115 -9.94 -7.01 -19.98
N GLU A 116 -9.63 -5.76 -19.63
CA GLU A 116 -9.10 -4.74 -20.53
C GLU A 116 -7.79 -4.17 -19.98
N TYR A 117 -6.90 -3.77 -20.89
CA TYR A 117 -5.80 -2.86 -20.58
C TYR A 117 -6.31 -1.43 -20.73
N VAL A 118 -6.49 -0.74 -19.60
CA VAL A 118 -7.04 0.60 -19.57
C VAL A 118 -5.91 1.61 -19.42
N ARG A 119 -5.75 2.48 -20.41
CA ARG A 119 -4.84 3.63 -20.34
C ARG A 119 -5.63 4.92 -20.35
N VAL A 120 -5.61 5.60 -19.21
CA VAL A 120 -6.12 6.96 -19.08
C VAL A 120 -5.00 7.93 -19.46
N PRO A 121 -5.12 8.63 -20.59
CA PRO A 121 -4.09 9.54 -21.04
C PRO A 121 -3.97 10.74 -20.09
N LEU A 122 -2.89 11.48 -20.24
CA LEU A 122 -2.74 12.76 -19.56
C LEU A 122 -3.70 13.78 -20.15
N THR A 123 -4.69 14.17 -19.35
CA THR A 123 -5.77 15.07 -19.73
C THR A 123 -5.71 16.36 -18.94
N VAL A 124 -6.24 17.44 -19.53
CA VAL A 124 -6.37 18.75 -18.86
C VAL A 124 -7.61 18.78 -17.94
N ALA A 125 -8.57 17.89 -18.16
CA ALA A 125 -9.77 17.77 -17.34
C ALA A 125 -9.74 16.50 -16.46
N PRO A 126 -10.31 16.55 -15.25
CA PRO A 126 -10.25 15.45 -14.29
C PRO A 126 -11.12 14.28 -14.74
N MET A 127 -10.60 13.06 -14.57
CA MET A 127 -11.34 11.83 -14.85
C MET A 127 -11.53 11.00 -13.58
N HIS A 128 -12.77 10.62 -13.30
CA HIS A 128 -13.14 9.81 -12.15
C HIS A 128 -13.62 8.44 -12.63
N ILE A 129 -13.03 7.36 -12.12
CA ILE A 129 -13.48 5.99 -12.37
C ILE A 129 -14.02 5.43 -11.05
N VAL A 130 -15.30 5.08 -11.03
CA VAL A 130 -16.00 4.60 -9.83
C VAL A 130 -16.61 3.24 -10.12
N GLY A 131 -16.08 2.21 -9.47
CA GLY A 131 -16.70 0.89 -9.41
C GLY A 131 -17.69 0.78 -8.27
N VAL A 132 -18.57 -0.22 -8.34
CA VAL A 132 -19.55 -0.47 -7.27
C VAL A 132 -18.82 -0.76 -5.97
N SER A 133 -17.85 -1.67 -5.97
CA SER A 133 -16.95 -1.93 -4.84
C SER A 133 -15.75 -2.75 -5.32
N ALA A 134 -14.64 -2.73 -4.58
CA ALA A 134 -13.49 -3.57 -4.92
C ALA A 134 -13.87 -5.06 -4.98
N ALA A 135 -14.87 -5.52 -4.20
CA ALA A 135 -15.34 -6.89 -4.23
C ALA A 135 -16.19 -7.25 -5.47
N LYS A 136 -16.73 -6.25 -6.20
CA LYS A 136 -17.72 -6.47 -7.28
C LYS A 136 -17.27 -5.95 -8.65
N THR A 137 -16.27 -5.07 -8.69
CA THR A 137 -15.77 -4.46 -9.92
C THR A 137 -14.27 -4.66 -9.98
N SER A 138 -13.78 -5.33 -11.03
CA SER A 138 -12.35 -5.51 -11.24
C SER A 138 -11.90 -5.05 -12.62
N ILE A 139 -10.72 -4.44 -12.70
CA ILE A 139 -10.01 -4.08 -13.93
C ILE A 139 -8.75 -4.93 -14.00
N GLN A 140 -8.47 -5.51 -15.16
CA GLN A 140 -7.28 -6.34 -15.32
C GLN A 140 -5.99 -5.52 -15.16
N HIS A 141 -5.83 -4.47 -15.98
CA HIS A 141 -4.66 -3.58 -15.93
C HIS A 141 -5.06 -2.12 -16.07
N LEU A 142 -4.44 -1.24 -15.28
CA LEU A 142 -4.75 0.18 -15.28
C LEU A 142 -3.49 1.05 -15.30
N GLU A 143 -3.37 1.91 -16.31
CA GLU A 143 -2.44 3.02 -16.33
C GLU A 143 -3.21 4.35 -16.18
N LEU A 144 -2.97 5.07 -15.08
CA LEU A 144 -3.55 6.39 -14.83
C LEU A 144 -2.49 7.45 -15.04
N ALA A 145 -2.57 8.18 -16.15
CA ALA A 145 -1.70 9.32 -16.42
C ALA A 145 -2.38 10.68 -16.17
N THR A 146 -3.37 10.78 -15.29
CA THR A 146 -4.22 11.98 -15.18
C THR A 146 -4.40 12.47 -13.74
N HIS A 147 -5.07 13.60 -13.59
CA HIS A 147 -5.69 14.01 -12.33
C HIS A 147 -7.13 13.51 -12.26
N GLY A 148 -7.59 13.19 -11.05
CA GLY A 148 -8.92 12.65 -10.84
C GLY A 148 -8.95 11.62 -9.71
N SER A 149 -9.82 10.61 -9.83
CA SER A 149 -9.93 9.60 -8.78
C SER A 149 -10.28 8.21 -9.27
N LEU A 150 -9.86 7.22 -8.49
CA LEU A 150 -10.24 5.81 -8.63
C LEU A 150 -10.91 5.36 -7.34
N ARG A 151 -12.13 4.84 -7.43
CA ARG A 151 -12.92 4.48 -6.24
C ARG A 151 -13.57 3.12 -6.40
N GLY A 152 -13.47 2.27 -5.38
CA GLY A 152 -14.25 1.03 -5.32
C GLY A 152 -13.94 0.03 -6.43
N VAL A 153 -12.68 -0.15 -6.81
CA VAL A 153 -12.25 -1.06 -7.88
C VAL A 153 -11.11 -1.96 -7.39
N THR A 154 -11.11 -3.23 -7.82
CA THR A 154 -9.93 -4.10 -7.76
C THR A 154 -9.12 -4.01 -9.05
N VAL A 155 -7.80 -3.81 -8.98
CA VAL A 155 -6.89 -3.89 -10.12
C VAL A 155 -5.98 -5.12 -9.95
N ARG A 156 -6.01 -6.06 -10.91
CA ARG A 156 -5.47 -7.42 -10.71
C ARG A 156 -4.03 -7.66 -11.15
N GLN A 157 -3.54 -6.92 -12.15
CA GLN A 157 -2.19 -7.09 -12.73
C GLN A 157 -1.32 -5.85 -12.51
N GLY A 158 -1.54 -5.20 -11.36
CA GLY A 158 -0.89 -3.94 -11.01
C GLY A 158 -1.48 -2.72 -11.69
N ALA A 159 -1.09 -1.58 -11.17
CA ALA A 159 -1.39 -0.28 -11.75
C ALA A 159 -0.13 0.58 -11.86
N VAL A 160 -0.06 1.32 -12.95
CA VAL A 160 0.98 2.34 -13.15
C VAL A 160 0.33 3.71 -13.05
N LEU A 161 0.73 4.47 -12.05
CA LEU A 161 0.32 5.85 -11.85
C LEU A 161 1.41 6.77 -12.40
N ARG A 162 1.08 7.46 -13.49
CA ARG A 162 1.96 8.45 -14.12
C ARG A 162 1.49 9.83 -13.72
N LEU A 163 2.18 10.44 -12.77
CA LEU A 163 1.83 11.80 -12.35
C LEU A 163 2.46 12.82 -13.28
N ALA A 164 1.60 13.71 -13.77
CA ALA A 164 2.03 14.88 -14.51
C ALA A 164 2.84 15.82 -13.60
N SER A 165 3.78 16.54 -14.20
CA SER A 165 4.43 17.66 -13.52
C SER A 165 3.37 18.74 -13.21
N PRO A 166 3.23 19.19 -11.95
CA PRO A 166 2.33 20.29 -11.60
C PRO A 166 2.64 21.60 -12.34
N ALA A 167 3.87 21.76 -12.86
CA ALA A 167 4.24 22.92 -13.66
C ALA A 167 3.58 22.91 -15.05
N ASP A 168 3.42 21.73 -15.64
CA ASP A 168 2.79 21.55 -16.95
C ASP A 168 1.27 21.41 -16.82
N TYR A 169 0.81 20.89 -15.67
CA TYR A 169 -0.60 20.63 -15.36
C TYR A 169 -0.93 21.12 -13.95
N PRO A 170 -1.16 22.44 -13.76
CA PRO A 170 -1.50 22.99 -12.46
C PRO A 170 -2.81 22.39 -11.93
N GLY A 171 -2.84 22.08 -10.64
CA GLY A 171 -4.00 21.44 -10.00
C GLY A 171 -4.06 19.92 -10.15
N THR A 172 -3.01 19.28 -10.69
CA THR A 172 -2.95 17.82 -10.77
C THR A 172 -3.03 17.20 -9.37
N SER A 173 -4.07 16.41 -9.13
CA SER A 173 -4.26 15.63 -7.91
C SER A 173 -4.79 14.23 -8.24
N LEU A 174 -4.43 13.24 -7.43
CA LEU A 174 -4.95 11.89 -7.58
C LEU A 174 -5.49 11.39 -6.25
N GLU A 175 -6.70 10.84 -6.28
CA GLU A 175 -7.33 10.24 -5.10
C GLU A 175 -7.72 8.78 -5.38
N ILE A 176 -7.26 7.87 -4.53
CA ILE A 176 -7.57 6.44 -4.61
C ILE A 176 -8.28 6.03 -3.33
N VAL A 177 -9.50 5.54 -3.43
CA VAL A 177 -10.33 5.26 -2.26
C VAL A 177 -11.00 3.90 -2.34
N GLY A 178 -10.89 3.11 -1.27
CA GLY A 178 -11.61 1.84 -1.16
C GLY A 178 -11.29 0.88 -2.30
N CYS A 179 -10.08 0.98 -2.86
CA CYS A 179 -9.63 0.14 -3.96
C CYS A 179 -8.88 -1.08 -3.41
N ARG A 180 -8.67 -2.06 -4.28
CA ARG A 180 -7.73 -3.15 -4.03
C ARG A 180 -6.75 -3.25 -5.19
N PHE A 181 -5.47 -3.35 -4.89
CA PHE A 181 -4.45 -3.65 -5.89
C PHE A 181 -3.85 -5.00 -5.54
N THR A 182 -3.89 -5.91 -6.49
CA THR A 182 -3.20 -7.19 -6.40
C THR A 182 -2.22 -7.26 -7.56
N TYR A 183 -1.09 -7.90 -7.32
CA TYR A 183 -0.19 -8.31 -8.38
C TYR A 183 0.20 -9.75 -8.15
N ASP A 184 -0.44 -10.62 -8.91
CA ASP A 184 -0.12 -12.04 -8.93
C ASP A 184 0.92 -12.26 -10.03
N ASN A 185 1.95 -13.08 -9.76
CA ASN A 185 3.13 -13.39 -10.59
C ASN A 185 2.85 -14.01 -11.98
N ALA A 186 1.70 -13.74 -12.60
CA ALA A 186 1.44 -14.10 -13.99
C ALA A 186 2.38 -13.29 -14.88
N VAL A 187 3.51 -13.92 -15.22
CA VAL A 187 4.45 -13.59 -16.30
C VAL A 187 3.91 -12.47 -17.18
N ASP A 188 4.44 -11.26 -17.02
CA ASP A 188 4.12 -10.18 -17.96
C ASP A 188 4.39 -10.71 -19.38
N THR A 189 3.41 -10.54 -20.26
CA THR A 189 3.46 -10.79 -21.70
C THR A 189 4.74 -10.27 -22.38
N TYR A 190 5.47 -9.34 -21.74
CA TYR A 190 6.75 -8.79 -22.20
C TYR A 190 8.01 -9.56 -21.75
N GLY A 191 7.91 -10.65 -20.99
CA GLY A 191 9.00 -11.59 -20.72
C GLY A 191 10.21 -11.03 -19.96
N ASN A 192 10.12 -9.81 -19.41
CA ASN A 192 11.21 -9.17 -18.68
C ASN A 192 10.66 -8.32 -17.51
N ARG A 193 10.64 -8.92 -16.32
CA ARG A 193 11.02 -8.39 -14.97
C ARG A 193 10.11 -8.98 -13.88
N ALA A 194 10.74 -9.66 -12.92
CA ALA A 194 10.11 -10.18 -11.70
C ALA A 194 9.81 -9.11 -10.63
N ASP A 195 10.11 -7.84 -10.91
CA ASP A 195 10.16 -6.77 -9.91
C ASP A 195 9.15 -5.65 -10.19
N VAL A 196 7.98 -5.97 -10.74
CA VAL A 196 6.91 -4.98 -10.92
C VAL A 196 6.11 -4.87 -9.62
N PRO A 197 5.95 -3.66 -9.05
CA PRO A 197 5.13 -3.43 -7.87
C PRO A 197 3.64 -3.52 -8.19
N ALA A 198 2.81 -3.74 -7.17
CA ALA A 198 1.36 -3.64 -7.32
C ALA A 198 0.91 -2.21 -7.70
N LEU A 199 1.59 -1.19 -7.16
CA LEU A 199 1.38 0.20 -7.51
C LEU A 199 2.71 0.92 -7.79
N LEU A 200 2.95 1.26 -9.05
CA LEU A 200 4.11 2.03 -9.45
C LEU A 200 3.74 3.50 -9.66
N PHE A 201 4.35 4.39 -8.89
CA PHE A 201 4.40 5.81 -9.23
C PHE A 201 5.60 6.05 -10.14
N ALA A 202 5.34 6.19 -11.43
CA ALA A 202 6.36 6.43 -12.44
C ALA A 202 6.26 7.84 -13.01
N ARG A 203 7.39 8.37 -13.47
CA ARG A 203 7.44 9.61 -14.22
C ARG A 203 7.05 9.41 -15.70
N GLU A 204 6.33 10.37 -16.26
CA GLU A 204 6.31 10.61 -17.71
C GLU A 204 7.44 11.60 -18.06
N TYR A 205 8.38 11.19 -18.93
CA TYR A 205 9.55 12.00 -19.30
C TYR A 205 9.12 13.36 -19.90
N PRO A 206 9.75 14.49 -19.49
CA PRO A 206 10.93 14.95 -20.21
C PRO A 206 12.09 15.46 -19.33
N ARG A 207 13.33 15.33 -19.81
CA ARG A 207 14.60 15.49 -19.06
C ARG A 207 14.90 16.86 -18.43
N ASN A 208 14.05 17.89 -18.55
CA ASN A 208 14.49 19.29 -18.41
C ASN A 208 13.77 20.16 -17.35
N ALA A 209 13.06 19.59 -16.37
CA ALA A 209 12.35 20.40 -15.36
C ALA A 209 13.09 20.39 -14.00
N ALA A 210 14.00 21.33 -13.80
CA ALA A 210 14.82 21.45 -12.58
C ALA A 210 14.31 22.49 -11.56
N THR A 211 13.09 23.03 -11.68
CA THR A 211 12.71 24.24 -10.92
C THR A 211 11.27 24.32 -10.38
N ALA A 212 10.44 23.28 -10.50
CA ALA A 212 9.07 23.36 -9.99
C ALA A 212 8.99 22.97 -8.50
N ALA A 213 8.73 23.95 -7.63
CA ALA A 213 8.48 23.75 -6.20
C ALA A 213 7.08 23.15 -5.89
N ALA A 214 6.18 23.14 -6.87
CA ALA A 214 4.83 22.62 -6.70
C ALA A 214 4.83 21.09 -6.69
N LYS A 215 4.19 20.51 -5.66
CA LYS A 215 4.04 19.06 -5.49
C LYS A 215 2.67 18.61 -5.98
N ALA A 216 2.61 17.45 -6.61
CA ALA A 216 1.33 16.82 -6.93
C ALA A 216 0.78 16.14 -5.66
N PRO A 217 -0.38 16.54 -5.11
CA PRO A 217 -1.00 15.81 -4.01
C PRO A 217 -1.57 14.48 -4.50
N VAL A 218 -1.20 13.40 -3.83
CA VAL A 218 -1.78 12.07 -4.00
C VAL A 218 -2.31 11.59 -2.66
N ALA A 219 -3.57 11.17 -2.63
CA ALA A 219 -4.18 10.57 -1.45
C ALA A 219 -4.64 9.14 -1.75
N ILE A 220 -4.22 8.19 -0.93
CA ILE A 220 -4.71 6.81 -0.94
C ILE A 220 -5.38 6.53 0.40
N ARG A 221 -6.65 6.12 0.37
CA ARG A 221 -7.46 5.93 1.58
C ARG A 221 -8.20 4.61 1.58
N GLY A 222 -8.21 3.93 2.73
CA GLY A 222 -8.99 2.68 2.90
C GLY A 222 -8.71 1.64 1.83
N THR A 223 -7.52 1.65 1.25
CA THR A 223 -7.15 0.88 0.07
C THR A 223 -6.24 -0.24 0.49
N ARG A 224 -6.48 -1.43 -0.06
CA ARG A 224 -5.65 -2.60 0.17
C ARG A 224 -4.70 -2.83 -1.00
N ILE A 225 -3.43 -3.07 -0.71
CA ILE A 225 -2.40 -3.33 -1.71
C ILE A 225 -1.67 -4.59 -1.27
N ASP A 226 -1.93 -5.68 -1.98
CA ASP A 226 -1.30 -6.96 -1.75
C ASP A 226 -0.31 -7.25 -2.90
N SER A 227 0.94 -7.51 -2.57
CA SER A 227 1.94 -7.96 -3.54
C SER A 227 2.51 -9.32 -3.13
N GLU A 228 2.40 -10.29 -4.03
CA GLU A 228 3.03 -11.59 -3.90
C GLU A 228 4.39 -11.67 -4.61
N THR A 229 4.95 -10.53 -5.01
CA THR A 229 6.19 -10.45 -5.78
C THR A 229 7.32 -9.82 -4.98
N THR A 230 8.54 -9.90 -5.52
CA THR A 230 9.70 -9.17 -4.99
C THR A 230 9.62 -7.67 -5.29
N GLY A 231 8.81 -7.28 -6.28
CA GLY A 231 8.57 -5.90 -6.70
C GLY A 231 7.80 -5.06 -5.68
N GLY A 232 7.29 -5.64 -4.59
CA GLY A 232 6.68 -4.96 -3.45
C GLY A 232 5.33 -4.28 -3.71
N GLY A 233 4.84 -3.52 -2.72
CA GLY A 233 3.48 -2.95 -2.71
C GLY A 233 3.40 -1.64 -3.48
N ILE A 234 3.83 -0.54 -2.84
CA ILE A 234 3.92 0.80 -3.45
C ILE A 234 5.38 1.14 -3.73
N PHE A 235 5.68 1.57 -4.96
CA PHE A 235 7.00 2.04 -5.35
C PHE A 235 6.94 3.49 -5.83
N LEU A 236 7.73 4.35 -5.21
CA LEU A 236 7.94 5.73 -5.64
C LEU A 236 9.24 5.80 -6.45
N ASP A 237 9.12 5.79 -7.78
CA ASP A 237 10.25 5.89 -8.71
C ASP A 237 10.21 7.21 -9.49
N GLY A 238 11.13 8.11 -9.17
CA GLY A 238 11.43 9.27 -10.00
C GLY A 238 11.54 10.62 -9.28
N PRO A 239 11.99 11.66 -10.00
CA PRO A 239 12.40 12.95 -9.44
C PRO A 239 11.32 14.02 -9.29
N SER A 240 10.04 13.67 -9.45
CA SER A 240 8.96 14.64 -9.33
C SER A 240 8.66 14.96 -7.86
N ALA A 241 8.38 16.23 -7.57
CA ALA A 241 7.94 16.64 -6.26
C ALA A 241 6.52 16.07 -6.00
N LEU A 242 6.38 15.26 -4.95
CA LEU A 242 5.17 14.50 -4.63
C LEU A 242 4.81 14.73 -3.16
N ASP A 243 3.53 15.00 -2.89
CA ASP A 243 2.96 14.93 -1.54
C ASP A 243 2.03 13.71 -1.49
N LEU A 244 2.53 12.59 -0.96
CA LEU A 244 1.78 11.35 -0.83
C LEU A 244 1.19 11.22 0.57
N ALA A 245 -0.13 11.10 0.67
CA ALA A 245 -0.84 10.77 1.90
C ALA A 245 -1.45 9.36 1.78
N LEU A 246 -1.06 8.48 2.70
CA LEU A 246 -1.57 7.12 2.84
C LEU A 246 -2.32 7.05 4.18
N ASP A 247 -3.64 6.90 4.15
CA ASP A 247 -4.48 6.93 5.36
C ASP A 247 -5.41 5.72 5.44
N GLY A 248 -5.27 4.92 6.50
CA GLY A 248 -6.05 3.70 6.64
C GLY A 248 -5.78 2.69 5.53
N VAL A 249 -4.55 2.64 4.99
CA VAL A 249 -4.19 1.66 3.95
C VAL A 249 -3.78 0.34 4.57
N ASP A 250 -3.96 -0.73 3.81
CA ASP A 250 -3.52 -2.08 4.15
C ASP A 250 -2.46 -2.52 3.14
N LEU A 251 -1.21 -2.64 3.58
CA LEU A 251 -0.06 -2.88 2.71
C LEU A 251 0.63 -4.20 3.08
N SER A 252 0.67 -5.12 2.13
CA SER A 252 1.42 -6.38 2.25
C SER A 252 2.31 -6.62 1.03
N ALA A 253 3.47 -7.21 1.26
CA ALA A 253 4.46 -7.48 0.21
C ALA A 253 5.34 -8.68 0.58
N ARG A 254 4.81 -9.89 0.41
CA ARG A 254 5.36 -11.14 1.02
C ARG A 254 6.86 -11.33 0.82
N TYR A 255 7.38 -10.97 -0.35
CA TYR A 255 8.78 -11.13 -0.70
C TYR A 255 9.51 -9.80 -0.95
N GLY A 256 8.85 -8.66 -0.70
CA GLY A 256 9.35 -7.34 -1.07
C GLY A 256 9.11 -6.30 0.01
N THR A 257 9.17 -5.03 -0.40
CA THR A 257 8.92 -3.88 0.46
C THR A 257 7.46 -3.45 0.31
N ALA A 258 6.73 -3.28 1.41
CA ALA A 258 5.33 -2.84 1.36
C ALA A 258 5.22 -1.40 0.81
N LEU A 259 6.12 -0.51 1.24
CA LEU A 259 6.29 0.84 0.69
C LEU A 259 7.78 1.16 0.46
N ALA A 260 8.18 1.25 -0.80
CA ALA A 260 9.53 1.62 -1.20
C ALA A 260 9.59 3.05 -1.74
N ILE A 261 10.45 3.88 -1.14
CA ILE A 261 10.73 5.25 -1.58
C ILE A 261 12.14 5.27 -2.17
N ALA A 262 12.24 5.42 -3.49
CA ALA A 262 13.50 5.40 -4.24
C ALA A 262 14.41 4.20 -3.86
N PRO A 263 13.99 2.96 -4.20
CA PRO A 263 14.70 1.75 -3.80
C PRO A 263 16.14 1.70 -4.31
N TYR A 264 17.01 1.08 -3.51
CA TYR A 264 18.45 0.90 -3.76
C TYR A 264 18.77 0.52 -5.21
N GLY A 265 19.70 1.24 -5.82
CA GLY A 265 20.31 0.87 -7.10
C GLY A 265 19.72 1.54 -8.35
N THR A 266 18.67 2.35 -8.23
CA THR A 266 18.27 3.23 -9.34
C THR A 266 19.14 4.49 -9.34
N PRO A 267 19.75 4.88 -10.48
CA PRO A 267 20.56 6.10 -10.57
C PRO A 267 19.71 7.39 -10.52
N TYR A 268 18.41 7.26 -10.27
CA TYR A 268 17.41 8.32 -10.35
C TYR A 268 16.84 8.61 -8.97
N ALA A 269 17.71 8.98 -8.02
CA ALA A 269 17.24 9.55 -6.76
C ALA A 269 16.40 10.80 -7.05
N PRO A 270 15.32 11.05 -6.29
CA PRO A 270 14.52 12.22 -6.51
C PRO A 270 15.35 13.47 -6.27
N SER A 271 15.39 14.39 -7.24
CA SER A 271 16.05 15.68 -7.07
C SER A 271 15.14 16.71 -6.37
N ALA A 272 13.85 16.43 -6.31
CA ALA A 272 12.85 17.29 -5.68
C ALA A 272 12.39 16.72 -4.34
N LEU A 273 11.88 17.61 -3.46
CA LEU A 273 11.33 17.25 -2.16
C LEU A 273 10.10 16.35 -2.32
N VAL A 274 10.18 15.14 -1.76
CA VAL A 274 9.03 14.24 -1.59
C VAL A 274 8.53 14.38 -0.16
N SER A 275 7.22 14.50 0.05
CA SER A 275 6.59 14.31 1.36
C SER A 275 5.79 13.03 1.35
N VAL A 276 5.92 12.23 2.40
CA VAL A 276 5.09 11.05 2.63
C VAL A 276 4.50 11.13 4.03
N ALA A 277 3.18 11.08 4.12
CA ALA A 277 2.44 10.91 5.37
C ALA A 277 1.78 9.52 5.34
N LEU A 278 2.13 8.66 6.29
CA LEU A 278 1.53 7.35 6.50
C LEU A 278 0.81 7.37 7.85
N THR A 279 -0.52 7.31 7.81
CA THR A 279 -1.37 7.43 9.00
C THR A 279 -2.35 6.29 9.14
N SER A 280 -2.62 5.84 10.37
CA SER A 280 -3.70 4.88 10.66
C SER A 280 -3.66 3.61 9.82
N SER A 281 -2.47 3.19 9.35
CA SER A 281 -2.32 2.15 8.32
C SER A 281 -1.79 0.84 8.90
N PHE A 282 -2.09 -0.26 8.22
CA PHE A 282 -1.64 -1.60 8.56
C PHE A 282 -0.61 -2.08 7.54
N ILE A 283 0.59 -2.42 8.02
CA ILE A 283 1.73 -2.84 7.21
C ILE A 283 2.14 -4.20 7.73
N HIS A 284 2.02 -5.24 6.91
CA HIS A 284 2.18 -6.59 7.43
C HIS A 284 2.72 -7.59 6.42
N ASP A 285 3.20 -8.71 6.95
CA ASP A 285 3.61 -9.90 6.20
C ASP A 285 4.49 -9.56 4.99
N SER A 286 5.51 -8.72 5.22
CA SER A 286 6.42 -8.24 4.18
C SER A 286 7.88 -8.49 4.52
N ALA A 287 8.75 -8.49 3.50
CA ALA A 287 10.19 -8.58 3.72
C ALA A 287 10.75 -7.28 4.32
N GLN A 288 10.20 -6.14 3.92
CA GLN A 288 10.43 -4.82 4.52
C GLN A 288 9.10 -4.08 4.61
N GLY A 289 8.89 -3.28 5.65
CA GLY A 289 7.66 -2.49 5.81
C GLY A 289 7.73 -1.24 4.93
N LEU A 290 8.19 -0.13 5.51
CA LEU A 290 8.58 1.08 4.81
C LEU A 290 10.10 1.11 4.69
N ALA A 291 10.62 1.23 3.46
CA ALA A 291 12.03 1.45 3.21
C ALA A 291 12.25 2.68 2.33
N SER A 292 13.11 3.59 2.79
CA SER A 292 13.55 4.76 2.02
C SER A 292 15.06 4.76 1.82
N SER A 293 15.48 4.95 0.56
CA SER A 293 16.89 5.13 0.17
C SER A 293 17.08 6.28 -0.83
N ALA A 294 16.13 7.21 -0.89
CA ALA A 294 16.23 8.44 -1.68
C ALA A 294 17.50 9.25 -1.36
N ALA A 295 18.28 9.60 -2.39
CA ALA A 295 19.42 10.52 -2.23
C ALA A 295 18.99 12.01 -2.15
N GLY A 296 17.70 12.31 -2.32
CA GLY A 296 17.13 13.65 -2.22
C GLY A 296 16.40 13.91 -0.90
N PRO A 297 15.97 15.17 -0.67
CA PRO A 297 15.25 15.52 0.54
C PRO A 297 13.88 14.81 0.59
N LEU A 298 13.61 14.14 1.72
CA LEU A 298 12.36 13.45 2.00
C LEU A 298 11.80 13.97 3.34
N ALA A 299 10.57 14.47 3.34
CA ALA A 299 9.81 14.66 4.57
C ALA A 299 8.95 13.42 4.83
N LEU A 300 9.15 12.76 5.97
CA LEU A 300 8.44 11.53 6.30
C LEU A 300 7.70 11.69 7.63
N GLN A 301 6.39 11.46 7.62
CA GLN A 301 5.55 11.40 8.82
C GLN A 301 4.90 10.02 8.91
N VAL A 302 5.18 9.29 9.99
CA VAL A 302 4.66 7.92 10.23
C VAL A 302 3.90 7.92 11.56
N ARG A 303 2.56 7.99 11.52
CA ARG A 303 1.76 8.16 12.75
C ARG A 303 0.67 7.12 12.88
N ASN A 304 0.53 6.55 14.08
CA ASN A 304 -0.56 5.60 14.40
C ASN A 304 -0.65 4.43 13.41
N ASN A 305 0.48 3.82 13.02
CA ASN A 305 0.47 2.66 12.13
C ASN A 305 0.73 1.36 12.91
N THR A 306 0.31 0.23 12.37
CA THR A 306 0.65 -1.09 12.90
C THR A 306 1.53 -1.82 11.91
N PHE A 307 2.76 -2.14 12.32
CA PHE A 307 3.72 -2.96 11.61
C PHE A 307 3.77 -4.35 12.24
N LEU A 308 3.31 -5.36 11.52
CA LEU A 308 3.14 -6.72 12.05
C LEU A 308 3.85 -7.75 11.18
N ARG A 309 4.72 -8.56 11.79
CA ARG A 309 5.41 -9.69 11.12
C ARG A 309 6.19 -9.28 9.87
N VAL A 310 6.85 -8.11 9.90
CA VAL A 310 7.80 -7.73 8.86
C VAL A 310 9.10 -8.50 9.10
N SER A 311 9.46 -9.42 8.21
CA SER A 311 10.59 -10.33 8.44
C SER A 311 11.94 -9.61 8.49
N GLY A 312 12.07 -8.50 7.78
CA GLY A 312 13.23 -7.61 7.81
C GLY A 312 12.97 -6.38 8.68
N THR A 313 13.12 -5.18 8.12
CA THR A 313 12.91 -3.93 8.88
C THR A 313 11.52 -3.35 8.62
N ALA A 314 10.78 -3.05 9.69
CA ALA A 314 9.46 -2.45 9.62
C ALA A 314 9.51 -0.99 9.15
N LEU A 315 10.37 -0.15 9.76
CA LEU A 315 10.63 1.21 9.32
C LEU A 315 12.12 1.44 9.11
N ARG A 316 12.55 1.58 7.85
CA ARG A 316 13.93 1.88 7.48
C ARG A 316 14.04 3.20 6.74
N VAL A 317 14.82 4.13 7.28
CA VAL A 317 15.14 5.39 6.62
C VAL A 317 16.65 5.51 6.49
N ALA A 318 17.13 5.47 5.25
CA ALA A 318 18.55 5.55 4.90
C ALA A 318 18.84 6.76 4.01
N THR A 319 18.19 7.89 4.28
CA THR A 319 18.26 9.10 3.44
C THR A 319 18.83 10.27 4.23
N PRO A 320 19.97 10.86 3.82
CA PRO A 320 20.51 12.03 4.49
C PRO A 320 19.53 13.21 4.33
N GLN A 321 19.52 14.14 5.30
CA GLN A 321 18.74 15.39 5.24
C GLN A 321 17.22 15.22 5.12
N SER A 322 16.69 14.11 5.63
CA SER A 322 15.27 13.83 5.61
C SER A 322 14.68 14.13 6.99
N PRO A 323 13.81 15.14 7.14
CA PRO A 323 13.05 15.31 8.38
C PRO A 323 12.11 14.11 8.55
N VAL A 324 12.34 13.33 9.60
CA VAL A 324 11.53 12.16 9.94
C VAL A 324 10.81 12.41 11.26
N GLU A 325 9.50 12.21 11.24
CA GLU A 325 8.66 12.10 12.43
C GLU A 325 7.99 10.73 12.47
N TYR A 326 8.05 10.05 13.62
CA TYR A 326 7.28 8.82 13.82
C TYR A 326 6.72 8.75 15.24
N PHE A 327 5.40 8.64 15.36
CA PHE A 327 4.73 8.65 16.67
C PHE A 327 3.60 7.63 16.74
N SER A 328 3.40 7.06 17.93
CA SER A 328 2.22 6.23 18.21
C SER A 328 2.08 5.01 17.31
N ASN A 329 3.18 4.47 16.80
CA ASN A 329 3.20 3.27 15.96
C ASN A 329 3.36 2.01 16.81
N LEU A 330 2.79 0.91 16.32
CA LEU A 330 2.82 -0.40 16.94
C LEU A 330 3.70 -1.33 16.11
N PHE A 331 4.86 -1.75 16.64
CA PHE A 331 5.82 -2.64 15.99
C PHE A 331 5.84 -4.01 16.68
N VAL A 332 5.26 -5.02 16.03
CA VAL A 332 5.06 -6.35 16.60
C VAL A 332 5.66 -7.44 15.71
N GLU A 333 6.47 -8.31 16.31
CA GLU A 333 7.03 -9.53 15.67
C GLU A 333 7.86 -9.24 14.41
N ASN A 334 8.57 -8.11 14.37
CA ASN A 334 9.42 -7.75 13.23
C ASN A 334 10.85 -8.25 13.39
N GLY A 335 11.61 -8.34 12.30
CA GLY A 335 13.05 -8.51 12.36
C GLY A 335 13.69 -7.34 13.10
N THR A 336 13.66 -6.16 12.48
CA THR A 336 14.03 -4.88 13.09
C THR A 336 12.81 -3.95 13.08
N ALA A 337 12.44 -3.36 14.22
CA ALA A 337 11.33 -2.40 14.23
C ALA A 337 11.71 -1.10 13.51
N VAL A 338 12.75 -0.39 13.98
CA VAL A 338 13.19 0.88 13.40
C VAL A 338 14.68 0.88 13.11
N ASP A 339 15.07 1.21 11.88
CA ASP A 339 16.45 1.41 11.44
C ASP A 339 16.63 2.79 10.80
N MET A 340 17.30 3.69 11.52
CA MET A 340 17.72 4.99 11.00
C MET A 340 19.16 4.88 10.51
N ALA A 341 19.35 4.15 9.42
CA ALA A 341 20.67 3.83 8.89
C ALA A 341 21.35 5.08 8.30
N ARG A 342 22.69 5.10 8.39
CA ARG A 342 23.47 5.96 7.51
C ARG A 342 23.42 5.36 6.10
N ALA A 343 23.23 6.20 5.10
CA ALA A 343 23.07 5.76 3.71
C ALA A 343 24.37 5.13 3.18
N ASN A 344 24.56 3.82 3.31
CA ASN A 344 25.63 3.13 2.60
C ASN A 344 25.28 3.10 1.11
N VAL A 345 25.72 4.10 0.36
CA VAL A 345 25.61 4.12 -1.09
C VAL A 345 26.57 3.05 -1.62
N ALA A 346 26.03 1.86 -1.93
CA ALA A 346 26.82 0.74 -2.43
C ALA A 346 27.65 1.17 -3.65
N GLY A 347 28.99 1.18 -3.50
CA GLY A 347 29.93 1.58 -4.54
C GLY A 347 30.48 3.01 -4.43
N ALA A 348 29.92 3.87 -3.57
CA ALA A 348 30.62 5.07 -3.14
C ALA A 348 31.73 4.64 -2.19
N ARG A 349 32.99 5.00 -2.48
CA ARG A 349 34.07 4.91 -1.49
C ARG A 349 33.60 5.71 -0.27
N GLU A 350 33.24 5.01 0.81
CA GLU A 350 32.81 5.52 2.12
C GLU A 350 33.21 6.99 2.31
N PRO A 351 32.35 7.96 1.94
CA PRO A 351 32.62 9.31 2.37
C PRO A 351 32.39 9.31 3.87
N GLU A 352 33.44 9.60 4.65
CA GLU A 352 33.42 9.68 6.12
C GLU A 352 32.36 10.66 6.70
N ASN A 353 31.57 11.31 5.84
CA ASN A 353 30.55 12.31 6.17
C ASN A 353 29.11 11.89 5.82
N LEU A 354 28.77 10.60 5.83
CA LEU A 354 27.37 10.18 5.76
C LEU A 354 26.65 10.57 7.06
N GLN A 355 25.76 11.57 6.96
CA GLN A 355 24.90 12.02 8.05
C GLN A 355 23.67 11.10 8.17
N ALA A 356 23.29 10.81 9.41
CA ALA A 356 22.01 10.15 9.71
C ALA A 356 20.84 11.07 9.30
N PRO A 357 19.63 10.53 9.09
CA PRO A 357 18.43 11.34 8.91
C PRO A 357 18.22 12.29 10.10
N ASP A 358 17.59 13.43 9.84
CA ASP A 358 17.25 14.42 10.88
C ASP A 358 15.93 14.01 11.51
N VAL A 359 16.00 13.26 12.62
CA VAL A 359 14.80 12.82 13.35
C VAL A 359 14.25 14.02 14.12
N LEU A 360 13.23 14.66 13.56
CA LEU A 360 12.63 15.86 14.14
C LEU A 360 11.79 15.55 15.39
N GLY A 361 11.24 14.34 15.47
CA GLY A 361 10.47 13.91 16.62
C GLY A 361 10.12 12.43 16.55
N HIS A 362 10.15 11.78 17.70
CA HIS A 362 9.64 10.43 17.86
C HIS A 362 9.11 10.19 19.27
N GLY A 363 8.31 9.14 19.45
CA GLY A 363 7.84 8.73 20.77
C GLY A 363 6.43 8.15 20.77
N HIS A 364 6.01 7.69 21.95
CA HIS A 364 4.74 7.00 22.15
C HIS A 364 4.58 5.74 21.28
N ASP A 365 5.65 5.14 20.81
CA ASP A 365 5.60 3.91 20.02
C ASP A 365 5.59 2.67 20.94
N LEU A 366 5.05 1.54 20.47
CA LEU A 366 5.09 0.27 21.19
C LEU A 366 5.88 -0.78 20.40
N TYR A 367 6.75 -1.50 21.10
CA TYR A 367 7.62 -2.53 20.55
C TYR A 367 7.43 -3.86 21.28
N PHE A 368 7.08 -4.93 20.55
CA PHE A 368 6.90 -6.25 21.16
C PHE A 368 7.30 -7.39 20.22
N GLY A 369 7.99 -8.40 20.74
CA GLY A 369 8.35 -9.60 19.98
C GLY A 369 9.31 -9.39 18.79
N ASN A 370 9.87 -8.20 18.62
CA ASN A 370 10.84 -7.94 17.54
C ASN A 370 12.19 -8.60 17.85
N THR A 371 12.93 -9.04 16.83
CA THR A 371 14.31 -9.55 17.03
C THR A 371 15.23 -8.42 17.50
N THR A 372 15.07 -7.23 16.91
CA THR A 372 15.74 -6.00 17.31
C THR A 372 14.74 -4.85 17.27
N ASN A 373 14.68 -4.03 18.32
CA ASN A 373 13.80 -2.84 18.29
C ASN A 373 14.43 -1.68 17.52
N PHE A 374 15.74 -1.48 17.63
CA PHE A 374 16.42 -0.31 17.08
C PHE A 374 17.75 -0.68 16.41
N ALA A 375 18.02 -0.08 15.26
CA ALA A 375 19.30 -0.12 14.57
C ALA A 375 19.70 1.28 14.05
N GLY A 376 20.97 1.43 13.66
CA GLY A 376 21.50 2.70 13.16
C GLY A 376 21.48 3.80 14.23
N ALA A 377 20.90 4.94 13.88
CA ALA A 377 20.74 6.10 14.77
C ALA A 377 19.41 6.11 15.53
N ALA A 378 18.58 5.06 15.42
CA ALA A 378 17.30 5.01 16.11
C ALA A 378 17.52 4.82 17.62
N VAL A 379 16.74 5.55 18.44
CA VAL A 379 16.83 5.53 19.90
C VAL A 379 15.44 5.42 20.51
N LEU A 380 15.39 4.91 21.74
CA LEU A 380 14.16 4.78 22.51
C LEU A 380 13.78 6.12 23.15
N ASP A 381 12.52 6.53 23.05
CA ASP A 381 11.99 7.65 23.82
C ASP A 381 11.44 7.20 25.19
N ALA A 382 11.34 8.11 26.16
CA ALA A 382 10.79 7.82 27.49
C ALA A 382 9.30 7.44 27.46
N ALA A 383 8.54 7.91 26.48
CA ALA A 383 7.12 7.59 26.29
C ALA A 383 6.90 6.25 25.55
N ASP A 384 7.95 5.63 25.01
CA ASP A 384 7.83 4.37 24.28
C ASP A 384 7.59 3.18 25.21
N LEU A 385 6.84 2.21 24.71
CA LEU A 385 6.44 1.00 25.43
C LEU A 385 7.14 -0.24 24.88
N LYS A 386 7.59 -1.13 25.77
CA LYS A 386 8.21 -2.43 25.44
C LYS A 386 7.49 -3.59 26.13
N VAL A 387 6.19 -3.69 25.90
CA VAL A 387 5.28 -4.62 26.60
C VAL A 387 4.32 -5.24 25.60
N ASP A 388 3.77 -6.41 25.93
CA ASP A 388 2.76 -7.08 25.10
C ASP A 388 1.55 -6.14 24.86
N PRO A 389 1.22 -5.81 23.60
CA PRO A 389 0.06 -5.00 23.26
C PRO A 389 -1.29 -5.71 23.51
N LEU A 390 -1.30 -6.99 23.88
CA LEU A 390 -2.50 -7.80 24.07
C LEU A 390 -3.41 -7.77 22.84
N LEU A 391 -2.88 -8.20 21.69
CA LEU A 391 -3.62 -8.21 20.43
C LEU A 391 -4.66 -9.34 20.36
N GLY A 392 -5.80 -9.03 19.75
CA GLY A 392 -6.84 -9.96 19.35
C GLY A 392 -6.48 -10.75 18.09
N ALA A 393 -7.38 -11.64 17.69
CA ALA A 393 -7.24 -12.31 16.39
C ALA A 393 -7.55 -11.30 15.28
N ALA A 394 -6.67 -11.20 14.28
CA ALA A 394 -6.97 -10.51 13.03
C ALA A 394 -7.77 -11.45 12.13
N THR A 395 -8.98 -11.04 11.72
CA THR A 395 -9.74 -11.74 10.68
C THR A 395 -9.54 -11.07 9.33
N GLU A 396 -9.66 -9.74 9.28
CA GLU A 396 -9.40 -8.91 8.09
C GLU A 396 -8.91 -7.54 8.59
N GLY A 397 -7.69 -7.12 8.21
CA GLY A 397 -7.08 -5.86 8.67
C GLY A 397 -6.27 -5.97 9.97
N PRO A 398 -5.95 -4.83 10.62
CA PRO A 398 -5.10 -4.82 11.81
C PRO A 398 -5.78 -5.55 12.99
N PRO A 399 -5.04 -6.28 13.84
CA PRO A 399 -5.58 -7.02 14.98
C PRO A 399 -6.06 -6.10 16.11
N PRO A 400 -7.27 -6.29 16.68
CA PRO A 400 -7.84 -5.38 17.68
C PRO A 400 -7.06 -5.40 18.99
N LEU A 401 -6.98 -4.26 19.68
CA LEU A 401 -6.45 -4.21 21.04
C LEU A 401 -7.44 -4.94 21.97
N ARG A 402 -7.01 -5.89 22.80
CA ARG A 402 -7.87 -6.52 23.82
C ARG A 402 -8.04 -5.61 25.04
N PRO A 403 -9.09 -5.82 25.86
CA PRO A 403 -9.23 -5.14 27.15
C PRO A 403 -7.97 -5.25 28.00
N GLY A 404 -7.55 -4.13 28.61
CA GLY A 404 -6.32 -4.05 29.41
C GLY A 404 -5.05 -3.84 28.60
N SER A 405 -5.13 -3.75 27.28
CA SER A 405 -3.97 -3.45 26.43
C SER A 405 -3.27 -2.15 26.85
N PRO A 406 -1.94 -2.16 27.02
CA PRO A 406 -1.17 -0.96 27.36
C PRO A 406 -1.10 0.05 26.21
N ALA A 407 -1.46 -0.35 24.98
CA ALA A 407 -1.53 0.55 23.83
C ALA A 407 -2.73 1.51 23.90
N ARG A 408 -3.77 1.18 24.68
CA ARG A 408 -5.01 1.97 24.73
C ARG A 408 -4.77 3.29 25.50
N GLY A 409 -4.87 4.43 24.83
CA GLY A 409 -4.67 5.77 25.38
C GLY A 409 -3.24 6.19 25.63
N ALA A 410 -2.27 5.40 25.17
CA ALA A 410 -0.85 5.70 25.33
C ALA A 410 -0.27 6.51 24.16
N GLY A 411 -1.05 6.73 23.09
CA GLY A 411 -0.62 7.47 21.91
C GLY A 411 -0.54 8.97 22.15
N GLU A 412 0.33 9.62 21.38
CA GLU A 412 0.47 11.07 21.29
C GLU A 412 -0.84 11.69 20.76
N THR A 413 -1.25 12.79 21.39
CA THR A 413 -2.46 13.54 21.02
C THR A 413 -2.20 14.58 19.95
N ARG A 414 -1.02 15.20 19.97
CA ARG A 414 -0.63 16.23 19.02
C ARG A 414 -0.32 15.61 17.65
N GLY A 415 -1.12 15.99 16.66
CA GLY A 415 -0.92 15.58 15.27
C GLY A 415 -1.34 14.15 14.98
N ALA A 416 -2.07 13.50 15.89
CA ALA A 416 -2.71 12.24 15.58
C ALA A 416 -3.78 12.44 14.49
N PRO A 417 -3.99 11.44 13.62
CA PRO A 417 -5.05 11.49 12.63
C PRO A 417 -6.42 11.56 13.32
N ALA A 418 -7.38 12.23 12.68
CA ALA A 418 -8.72 12.37 13.24
C ALA A 418 -9.46 11.03 13.37
N GLN A 419 -9.07 10.04 12.56
CA GLN A 419 -9.69 8.73 12.48
C GLN A 419 -8.65 7.60 12.44
N ASP A 420 -9.06 6.41 12.86
CA ASP A 420 -8.25 5.18 12.79
C ASP A 420 -8.40 4.43 11.44
N TYR A 421 -7.82 3.25 11.31
CA TYR A 421 -7.93 2.36 10.14
C TYR A 421 -9.38 2.01 9.80
N TRP A 422 -10.24 2.01 10.81
CA TRP A 422 -11.65 1.69 10.74
C TRP A 422 -12.53 2.95 10.69
N ALA A 423 -11.96 4.12 10.34
CA ALA A 423 -12.67 5.39 10.31
C ALA A 423 -13.34 5.78 11.65
N ARG A 424 -12.98 5.14 12.77
CA ARG A 424 -13.42 5.51 14.11
C ARG A 424 -12.72 6.78 14.54
N ALA A 425 -13.48 7.71 15.12
CA ALA A 425 -12.93 8.98 15.57
C ALA A 425 -11.95 8.78 16.74
N ARG A 426 -10.83 9.50 16.70
CA ARG A 426 -9.85 9.56 17.78
C ARG A 426 -10.08 10.84 18.60
N VAL A 427 -11.02 10.79 19.55
CA VAL A 427 -11.44 11.97 20.32
C VAL A 427 -10.92 11.90 21.75
N GLY A 428 -10.00 12.81 22.11
CA GLY A 428 -9.55 13.02 23.50
C GLY A 428 -8.63 11.95 24.10
N ARG A 429 -8.47 10.81 23.42
CA ARG A 429 -7.57 9.71 23.78
C ARG A 429 -7.14 9.01 22.50
N ASN A 430 -5.83 8.78 22.36
CA ASN A 430 -5.30 8.09 21.21
C ASN A 430 -4.64 6.78 21.61
N ASP A 431 -4.97 5.73 20.89
CA ASP A 431 -4.32 4.44 21.03
C ASP A 431 -3.10 4.35 20.10
N ILE A 432 -2.07 3.63 20.57
CA ILE A 432 -0.91 3.29 19.75
C ILE A 432 -1.33 2.26 18.69
N GLY A 433 -0.92 2.49 17.45
CA GLY A 433 -1.19 1.63 16.30
C GLY A 433 -2.36 2.11 15.44
N ALA A 434 -2.66 1.32 14.40
CA ALA A 434 -3.63 1.61 13.35
C ALA A 434 -5.07 1.77 13.85
N MET A 435 -5.40 1.24 15.02
CA MET A 435 -6.76 1.19 15.54
C MET A 435 -6.96 2.01 16.80
N GLN A 436 -8.19 2.45 16.97
CA GLN A 436 -8.74 3.01 18.18
C GLN A 436 -9.67 1.98 18.82
N ASP A 437 -9.52 1.72 20.11
CA ASP A 437 -10.49 0.96 20.90
C ASP A 437 -11.89 1.61 20.82
N PRO A 438 -12.99 0.82 20.67
CA PRO A 438 -14.34 1.35 20.61
C PRO A 438 -14.78 2.13 21.86
#